data_AF-A0A1F7LYZ1-F1
#
_entry.id   AF-A0A1F7LYZ1-F1
#
_cell.length_a   1.000
_cell.length_b   1.000
_cell.length_c   1.000
_cell.angle_alpha   90.00
_cell.angle_beta   90.00
_cell.angle_gamma   90.00
#
_symmetry.space_group_name_H-M   'P 1'
#
loop_
_entity.id
_entity.type
_entity.pdbx_description
1 polymer ?
#
loop_
_entity_poly.entity_id
_entity_poly.type
_entity_poly.pdbx_seq_one_letter_code
_entity_poly.pdbx_strand_id
1 'polypeptide(L)'
;MILIVGILAAVAVPLYLGYTQDARSAEGKALAGSAMTALQGCVQSRGAGGSCTRADIAGRIGVSSATGLTGDTRWTVGTASLTVSTAAVPTFSGTINVFGVAARDTNNIAMAMYPG
;
A
#
# COMPACT_ATOMS: atom_id res chain seq x y z
N MET A 1 -44.25 18.35 2.63
CA MET A 1 -42.88 18.37 3.20
C MET A 1 -42.15 17.01 3.13
N ILE A 2 -42.82 15.89 2.85
CA ILE A 2 -42.19 14.56 2.90
C ILE A 2 -41.52 14.12 1.57
N LEU A 3 -41.92 14.71 0.44
CA LEU A 3 -41.49 14.24 -0.89
C LEU A 3 -40.07 14.68 -1.28
N ILE A 4 -39.54 15.76 -0.69
CA ILE A 4 -38.22 16.34 -1.02
C ILE A 4 -37.08 15.57 -0.35
N VAL A 5 -37.31 14.99 0.84
CA VAL A 5 -36.29 14.25 1.60
C VAL A 5 -35.93 12.93 0.92
N GLY A 6 -36.90 12.27 0.25
CA GLY A 6 -36.67 11.00 -0.44
C GLY A 6 -35.69 11.10 -1.62
N ILE A 7 -35.68 12.24 -2.32
CA ILE A 7 -34.80 12.49 -3.48
C ILE A 7 -33.39 12.86 -3.02
N LEU A 8 -33.26 13.64 -1.94
CA LEU A 8 -31.96 14.00 -1.37
C LEU A 8 -31.22 12.77 -0.79
N ALA A 9 -31.94 11.85 -0.15
CA ALA A 9 -31.36 10.60 0.35
C ALA A 9 -30.83 9.71 -0.78
N ALA A 10 -31.49 9.69 -1.94
CA ALA A 10 -31.08 8.87 -3.08
C ALA A 10 -29.76 9.33 -3.72
N VAL A 11 -29.42 10.63 -3.64
CA VAL A 11 -28.17 11.17 -4.22
C VAL A 11 -27.01 11.14 -3.21
N ALA A 12 -27.29 11.20 -1.91
CA ALA A 12 -26.26 11.17 -0.87
C ALA A 12 -25.59 9.79 -0.72
N VAL A 13 -26.34 8.70 -0.92
CA VAL A 13 -25.84 7.33 -0.76
C VAL A 13 -24.74 6.98 -1.78
N PRO A 14 -24.89 7.18 -3.10
CA PRO A 14 -23.83 6.82 -4.05
C PRO A 14 -22.57 7.69 -3.90
N LEU A 15 -22.71 8.98 -3.55
CA LEU A 15 -21.57 9.87 -3.35
C LEU A 15 -20.75 9.51 -2.10
N TYR A 16 -21.39 9.09 -1.02
CA TYR A 16 -20.70 8.68 0.20
C TYR A 16 -19.94 7.35 0.02
N LEU A 17 -20.54 6.40 -0.70
CA LEU A 17 -19.89 5.12 -1.01
C LEU A 17 -18.62 5.33 -1.87
N GLY A 18 -18.68 6.18 -2.89
CA GLY A 18 -17.51 6.49 -3.73
C GLY A 18 -16.37 7.15 -2.95
N TYR A 19 -16.67 8.16 -2.13
CA TYR A 19 -15.66 8.87 -1.35
C TYR A 19 -14.92 7.96 -0.36
N THR A 20 -15.64 7.05 0.30
CA THR A 20 -15.01 6.10 1.22
C THR A 20 -14.10 5.09 0.50
N GLN A 21 -14.45 4.68 -0.72
CA GLN A 21 -13.62 3.77 -1.52
C GLN A 21 -12.34 4.46 -2.02
N ASP A 22 -12.43 5.72 -2.43
CA ASP A 22 -11.27 6.52 -2.82
C ASP A 22 -10.34 6.80 -1.64
N ALA A 23 -10.90 7.14 -0.47
CA ALA A 23 -10.14 7.33 0.76
C ALA A 23 -9.37 6.07 1.14
N ARG A 24 -9.99 4.88 1.06
CA ARG A 24 -9.34 3.59 1.31
C ARG A 24 -8.24 3.31 0.28
N SER A 25 -8.50 3.59 -1.00
CA SER A 25 -7.48 3.45 -2.04
C SER A 25 -6.28 4.39 -1.79
N ALA A 26 -6.51 5.58 -1.27
CA ALA A 26 -5.45 6.50 -0.86
C ALA A 26 -4.65 5.98 0.35
N GLU A 27 -5.30 5.38 1.35
CA GLU A 27 -4.61 4.72 2.49
C GLU A 27 -3.61 3.67 1.99
N GLY A 28 -4.05 2.75 1.12
CA GLY A 28 -3.17 1.69 0.64
C GLY A 28 -2.05 2.19 -0.28
N LYS A 29 -2.28 3.26 -1.06
CA LYS A 29 -1.21 3.96 -1.81
C LYS A 29 -0.19 4.59 -0.87
N ALA A 30 -0.64 5.22 0.22
CA ALA A 30 0.24 5.80 1.23
C ALA A 30 1.10 4.72 1.92
N LEU A 31 0.51 3.54 2.20
CA LEU A 31 1.25 2.39 2.72
C LEU A 31 2.29 1.87 1.72
N ALA A 32 1.93 1.74 0.44
CA ALA A 32 2.87 1.34 -0.62
C ALA A 32 4.02 2.35 -0.77
N GLY A 33 3.72 3.64 -0.74
CA GLY A 33 4.73 4.71 -0.77
C GLY A 33 5.68 4.65 0.43
N SER A 34 5.13 4.44 1.63
CA SER A 34 5.93 4.26 2.85
C SER A 34 6.86 3.04 2.75
N ALA A 35 6.37 1.93 2.19
CA ALA A 35 7.18 0.74 1.91
C ALA A 35 8.27 1.01 0.89
N MET A 36 7.98 1.77 -0.17
CA MET A 36 8.99 2.15 -1.16
C MET A 36 10.07 3.04 -0.54
N THR A 37 9.71 4.05 0.26
CA THR A 37 10.69 4.91 0.94
C THR A 37 11.53 4.12 1.94
N ALA A 38 10.93 3.20 2.70
CA ALA A 38 11.66 2.35 3.63
C ALA A 38 12.62 1.38 2.90
N LEU A 39 12.18 0.79 1.78
CA LEU A 39 13.01 -0.07 0.93
C LEU A 39 14.16 0.71 0.31
N GLN A 40 13.90 1.91 -0.22
CA GLN A 40 14.94 2.80 -0.75
C GLN A 40 15.99 3.13 0.32
N GLY A 41 15.57 3.51 1.53
CA GLY A 41 16.51 3.74 2.62
C GLY A 41 17.30 2.48 3.02
N CYS A 42 16.69 1.29 2.91
CA CYS A 42 17.37 0.03 3.19
C CYS A 42 18.44 -0.28 2.13
N VAL A 43 18.09 -0.21 0.84
CA VAL A 43 19.06 -0.50 -0.24
C VAL A 43 20.14 0.57 -0.35
N GLN A 44 19.83 1.83 -0.03
CA GLN A 44 20.83 2.90 0.10
C GLN A 44 21.87 2.57 1.17
N SER A 45 21.44 1.97 2.30
CA SER A 45 22.35 1.52 3.35
C SER A 45 23.18 0.30 2.96
N ARG A 46 22.70 -0.55 2.03
CA ARG A 46 23.42 -1.75 1.57
C ARG A 46 24.37 -1.46 0.41
N GLY A 47 24.09 -0.44 -0.40
CA GLY A 47 24.90 -0.08 -1.57
C GLY A 47 24.56 -0.90 -2.82
N ALA A 48 25.39 -0.75 -3.86
CA ALA A 48 25.19 -1.41 -5.15
C ALA A 48 25.22 -2.95 -5.02
N GLY A 49 24.24 -3.63 -5.62
CA GLY A 49 24.04 -5.08 -5.46
C GLY A 49 23.26 -5.48 -4.20
N GLY A 50 22.94 -4.52 -3.33
CA GLY A 50 22.11 -4.74 -2.16
C GLY A 50 20.66 -5.00 -2.53
N SER A 51 20.09 -6.05 -1.94
CA SER A 51 18.66 -6.33 -1.97
C SER A 51 18.06 -6.07 -0.60
N CYS A 52 16.83 -5.55 -0.55
CA CYS A 52 16.04 -5.42 0.67
C CYS A 52 14.66 -6.00 0.43
N THR A 53 14.09 -6.56 1.48
CA THR A 53 12.80 -7.24 1.46
C THR A 53 11.86 -6.63 2.49
N ARG A 54 10.60 -7.05 2.46
CA ARG A 54 9.58 -6.66 3.44
C ARG A 54 10.06 -6.89 4.87
N ALA A 55 10.77 -7.98 5.12
CA ALA A 55 11.25 -8.32 6.46
C ALA A 55 12.21 -7.25 7.01
N ASP A 56 13.05 -6.66 6.15
CA ASP A 56 14.00 -5.62 6.52
C ASP A 56 13.32 -4.28 6.87
N ILE A 57 12.14 -4.04 6.31
CA ILE A 57 11.42 -2.76 6.45
C ILE A 57 10.15 -2.85 7.30
N ALA A 58 9.73 -4.04 7.72
CA ALA A 58 8.44 -4.29 8.37
C ALA A 58 8.21 -3.38 9.59
N GLY A 59 9.22 -3.19 10.43
CA GLY A 59 9.16 -2.30 11.58
C GLY A 59 9.05 -0.81 11.23
N ARG A 60 9.57 -0.39 10.06
CA ARG A 60 9.49 1.00 9.58
C ARG A 60 8.12 1.34 9.00
N ILE A 61 7.43 0.36 8.42
CA ILE A 61 6.10 0.52 7.83
C ILE A 61 4.96 0.10 8.76
N GLY A 62 5.27 -0.31 10.00
CA GLY A 62 4.26 -0.70 10.98
C GLY A 62 3.48 -1.95 10.60
N VAL A 63 4.12 -2.89 9.90
CA VAL A 63 3.51 -4.20 9.57
C VAL A 63 4.21 -5.34 10.27
N SER A 64 3.48 -6.42 10.49
CA SER A 64 4.04 -7.68 10.95
C SER A 64 5.06 -8.21 9.94
N SER A 65 6.27 -8.54 10.40
CA SER A 65 7.30 -9.16 9.56
C SER A 65 6.86 -10.53 9.02
N ALA A 66 6.12 -11.29 9.83
CA ALA A 66 5.63 -12.63 9.49
C ALA A 66 4.49 -12.59 8.46
N THR A 67 3.49 -11.72 8.67
CA THR A 67 2.24 -11.74 7.88
C THR A 67 2.09 -10.57 6.92
N GLY A 68 2.88 -9.50 7.07
CA GLY A 68 2.72 -8.26 6.29
C GLY A 68 1.51 -7.42 6.69
N LEU A 69 0.75 -7.85 7.71
CA LEU A 69 -0.45 -7.16 8.16
C LEU A 69 -0.10 -5.88 8.92
N THR A 70 -0.83 -4.81 8.64
CA THR A 70 -0.84 -3.61 9.48
C THR A 70 -1.41 -3.92 10.86
N GLY A 71 -1.06 -3.13 11.87
CA GLY A 71 -1.51 -3.36 13.26
C GLY A 71 -3.04 -3.38 13.44
N ASP A 72 -3.78 -2.72 12.56
CA ASP A 72 -5.25 -2.71 12.52
C ASP A 72 -5.85 -3.83 11.65
N THR A 73 -5.03 -4.69 11.03
CA THR A 73 -5.42 -5.83 10.18
C THR A 73 -6.27 -5.46 8.96
N ARG A 74 -6.26 -4.19 8.55
CA ARG A 74 -7.01 -3.72 7.36
C ARG A 74 -6.22 -3.90 6.06
N TRP A 75 -4.90 -3.82 6.14
CA TRP A 75 -4.01 -3.90 4.98
C TRP A 75 -2.96 -4.99 5.19
N THR A 76 -2.56 -5.63 4.09
CA THR A 76 -1.41 -6.52 4.05
C THR A 76 -0.44 -6.07 2.97
N VAL A 77 0.82 -5.93 3.35
CA VAL A 77 1.93 -5.78 2.42
C VAL A 77 2.41 -7.18 2.07
N GLY A 78 2.14 -7.63 0.84
CA GLY A 78 2.53 -8.96 0.38
C GLY A 78 4.02 -9.01 0.05
N THR A 79 4.41 -9.25 -1.19
CA THR A 79 5.77 -9.00 -1.66
C THR A 79 6.14 -7.52 -1.62
N ALA A 80 7.17 -7.18 -0.85
CA ALA A 80 7.87 -5.90 -0.97
C ALA A 80 9.36 -6.21 -1.10
N SER A 81 9.95 -5.93 -2.25
CA SER A 81 11.37 -6.11 -2.49
C SER A 81 11.91 -5.00 -3.36
N LEU A 82 13.17 -4.64 -3.10
CA LEU A 82 13.91 -3.68 -3.88
C LEU A 82 15.36 -4.12 -3.96
N THR A 83 15.94 -4.08 -5.15
CA THR A 83 17.33 -4.44 -5.41
C THR A 83 17.97 -3.32 -6.21
N VAL A 84 19.21 -2.98 -5.87
CA VAL A 84 20.02 -2.00 -6.61
C VAL A 84 20.93 -2.74 -7.57
N SER A 85 20.86 -2.39 -8.85
CA SER A 85 21.78 -2.93 -9.87
C SER A 85 23.22 -2.46 -9.63
N THR A 86 24.17 -3.33 -9.95
CA THR A 86 25.62 -3.01 -9.97
C THR A 86 26.08 -2.40 -11.30
N ALA A 87 25.15 -2.07 -12.20
CA ALA A 87 25.46 -1.43 -13.47
C ALA A 87 26.08 -0.03 -13.28
N ALA A 88 26.77 0.47 -14.31
CA ALA A 88 27.40 1.80 -14.31
C ALA A 88 26.41 2.94 -13.98
N VAL A 89 25.12 2.73 -14.23
CA VAL A 89 24.02 3.53 -13.70
C VAL A 89 23.20 2.63 -12.77
N PRO A 90 23.18 2.89 -11.45
CA PRO A 90 22.41 2.06 -10.52
C PRO A 90 20.92 2.23 -10.77
N THR A 91 20.25 1.15 -11.14
CA THR A 91 18.79 1.08 -11.29
C THR A 91 18.17 0.35 -10.11
N PHE A 92 16.94 0.72 -9.77
CA PHE A 92 16.16 0.02 -8.76
C PHE A 92 15.25 -0.98 -9.45
N SER A 93 15.27 -2.23 -9.01
CA SER A 93 14.36 -3.27 -9.51
C SER A 93 13.68 -3.96 -8.35
N GLY A 94 12.37 -4.14 -8.44
CA GLY A 94 11.61 -4.72 -7.36
C GLY A 94 10.11 -4.72 -7.60
N THR A 95 9.39 -5.25 -6.62
CA THR A 95 7.93 -5.24 -6.62
C THR A 95 7.43 -4.96 -5.22
N ILE A 96 6.41 -4.14 -5.11
CA ILE A 96 5.71 -3.87 -3.85
C ILE A 96 4.24 -4.10 -4.12
N ASN A 97 3.59 -4.98 -3.36
CA ASN A 97 2.15 -5.16 -3.42
C ASN A 97 1.52 -4.92 -2.05
N VAL A 98 0.33 -4.33 -2.12
CA VAL A 98 -0.49 -4.01 -0.97
C VAL A 98 -1.90 -4.47 -1.29
N PHE A 99 -2.47 -5.28 -0.40
CA PHE A 99 -3.82 -5.81 -0.54
C PHE A 99 -4.65 -5.41 0.67
N GLY A 100 -5.92 -5.10 0.44
CA GLY A 100 -6.90 -5.06 1.50
C GLY A 100 -7.25 -6.47 1.96
N VAL A 101 -7.50 -6.62 3.26
CA VAL A 101 -7.83 -7.90 3.87
C VAL A 101 -9.30 -8.25 3.60
N ALA A 102 -9.59 -9.51 3.27
CA ALA A 102 -10.95 -9.99 3.08
C ALA A 102 -11.78 -9.82 4.36
N ALA A 103 -13.09 -9.58 4.21
CA ALA A 103 -14.01 -9.24 5.32
C ALA A 103 -13.70 -7.92 6.06
N ARG A 104 -12.83 -7.06 5.50
CA ARG A 104 -12.66 -5.67 5.91
C ARG A 104 -13.23 -4.73 4.86
N ASP A 105 -13.35 -3.48 5.26
CA ASP A 105 -13.69 -2.33 4.42
C ASP A 105 -12.76 -2.13 3.22
N THR A 106 -11.56 -2.69 3.26
CA THR A 106 -10.55 -2.64 2.19
C THR A 106 -10.64 -3.81 1.21
N ASN A 107 -11.60 -4.72 1.40
CA ASN A 107 -11.77 -5.90 0.56
C ASN A 107 -11.84 -5.52 -0.93
N ASN A 108 -11.21 -6.34 -1.76
CA ASN A 108 -11.11 -6.15 -3.21
C ASN A 108 -10.29 -4.91 -3.68
N ILE A 109 -9.53 -4.27 -2.79
CA ILE A 109 -8.56 -3.23 -3.15
C ILE A 109 -7.17 -3.86 -3.18
N ALA A 110 -6.50 -3.78 -4.33
CA ALA A 110 -5.14 -4.27 -4.52
C ALA A 110 -4.32 -3.25 -5.30
N MET A 111 -3.07 -3.05 -4.88
CA MET A 111 -2.15 -2.13 -5.51
C MET A 111 -0.79 -2.80 -5.65
N ALA A 112 -0.15 -2.60 -6.80
CA ALA A 112 1.21 -3.02 -7.04
C ALA A 112 2.03 -1.84 -7.58
N MET A 113 3.26 -1.73 -7.11
CA MET A 113 4.24 -0.74 -7.55
C MET A 113 5.49 -1.46 -8.02
N TYR A 114 6.00 -1.01 -9.16
CA TYR A 114 7.18 -1.56 -9.82
C TYR A 114 8.21 -0.43 -9.95
N PRO A 115 9.22 -0.37 -9.06
CA PRO A 115 10.39 0.47 -9.27
C PRO A 115 11.11 0.04 -10.56
N GLY A 116 11.38 1.01 -11.43
CA GLY A 116 12.14 0.87 -12.67
C GLY A 116 13.42 1.69 -12.66
#